data_AF-A0A135VNS3-F1
#
_entry.id   AF-A0A135VNS3-F1
#
_cell.length_a   1.000
_cell.length_b   1.000
_cell.length_c   1.000
_cell.angle_alpha   90.00
_cell.angle_beta   90.00
_cell.angle_gamma   90.00
#
_symmetry.space_group_name_H-M   'P 1'
#
loop_
_entity.id
_entity.type
_entity.pdbx_description
1 polymer ?
#
loop_
_entity_poly.entity_id
_entity_poly.type
_entity_poly.pdbx_seq_one_letter_code
_entity_poly.pdbx_strand_id
1 'polypeptide(L)'
;MNLTPLKNLFKRMFGRWASSPNDQQYYVKIFFALLSALVCGITGPIFAGTRGVIFGFLVYILSLFVIRYILEIDLETLGGTQKMITNSLPSYLMLWVVLWTLMYAFTIPPEILTLL
;
A
#
# COMPACT_ATOMS: atom_id res chain seq x y z
N MET A 1 7.51 23.65 1.66
CA MET A 1 7.37 22.91 0.38
C MET A 1 5.89 22.97 -0.02
N ASN A 2 5.57 23.44 -1.23
CA ASN A 2 4.18 23.62 -1.67
C ASN A 2 3.58 22.26 -2.08
N LEU A 3 2.85 21.60 -1.18
CA LEU A 3 2.24 20.28 -1.40
C LEU A 3 0.85 20.36 -2.06
N THR A 4 0.37 21.56 -2.37
CA THR A 4 -0.94 21.81 -2.98
C THR A 4 -1.22 20.97 -4.24
N PRO A 5 -0.29 20.80 -5.21
CA PRO A 5 -0.56 19.96 -6.38
C PRO A 5 -0.79 18.48 -5.99
N LEU A 6 0.01 17.96 -5.06
CA LEU A 6 -0.12 16.58 -4.58
C LEU A 6 -1.42 16.36 -3.82
N LYS A 7 -1.78 17.30 -2.94
CA LYS A 7 -3.07 17.29 -2.24
C LYS A 7 -4.24 17.29 -3.21
N ASN A 8 -4.20 18.13 -4.23
CA ASN A 8 -5.27 18.19 -5.24
C ASN A 8 -5.40 16.89 -6.02
N LEU A 9 -4.28 16.27 -6.40
CA LEU A 9 -4.28 14.97 -7.07
C LEU A 9 -4.91 13.88 -6.20
N PHE A 10 -4.46 13.74 -4.95
CA PHE A 10 -4.97 12.74 -4.01
C PHE A 10 -6.44 13.00 -3.66
N LYS A 11 -6.84 14.25 -3.43
CA LYS A 11 -8.24 14.62 -3.21
C LYS A 11 -9.09 14.34 -4.45
N ARG A 12 -8.57 14.46 -5.66
CA ARG A 12 -9.30 14.09 -6.88
C ARG A 12 -9.44 12.58 -7.04
N MET A 13 -8.38 11.81 -6.76
CA MET A 13 -8.39 10.35 -6.87
C MET A 13 -9.25 9.68 -5.79
N PHE A 14 -9.12 10.12 -4.53
CA PHE A 14 -9.78 9.52 -3.38
C PHE A 14 -10.97 10.32 -2.84
N GLY A 15 -11.30 11.47 -3.44
CA GLY A 15 -12.40 12.33 -3.00
C GLY A 15 -13.78 11.69 -3.20
N ARG A 16 -13.90 10.69 -4.09
CA ARG A 16 -15.13 9.92 -4.27
C ARG A 16 -15.61 9.26 -2.96
N TRP A 17 -14.69 8.93 -2.06
CA TRP A 17 -14.98 8.29 -0.78
C TRP A 17 -14.94 9.26 0.40
N ALA A 18 -14.86 10.57 0.16
CA ALA A 18 -14.76 11.57 1.23
C ALA A 18 -15.97 11.60 2.17
N SER A 19 -17.12 11.04 1.76
CA SER A 19 -18.30 10.87 2.61
C SER A 19 -18.11 9.84 3.73
N SER A 20 -17.12 8.95 3.61
CA SER A 20 -16.80 7.90 4.57
C SER A 20 -15.29 7.86 4.80
N PRO A 21 -14.79 8.48 5.89
CA PRO A 21 -13.36 8.47 6.22
C PRO A 21 -12.76 7.05 6.28
N ASN A 22 -13.56 6.07 6.71
CA ASN A 22 -13.15 4.67 6.76
C ASN A 22 -12.92 4.06 5.37
N ASP A 23 -13.82 4.33 4.43
CA ASP A 23 -13.65 3.85 3.06
C ASP A 23 -12.49 4.58 2.38
N GLN A 24 -12.37 5.89 2.61
CA GLN A 24 -11.29 6.67 2.03
C GLN A 24 -9.91 6.17 2.48
N GLN A 25 -9.68 5.91 3.77
CA GLN A 25 -8.42 5.34 4.24
C GLN A 25 -8.18 3.92 3.70
N TYR A 26 -9.24 3.13 3.54
CA TYR A 26 -9.16 1.78 3.03
C TYR A 26 -8.65 1.79 1.59
N TYR A 27 -9.27 2.56 0.70
CA TYR A 27 -8.87 2.62 -0.71
C TYR A 27 -7.47 3.19 -0.91
N VAL A 28 -7.04 4.14 -0.08
CA VAL A 28 -5.67 4.66 -0.13
C VAL A 28 -4.68 3.54 0.17
N LYS A 29 -4.89 2.76 1.24
CA LYS A 29 -4.02 1.64 1.58
C LYS A 29 -4.02 0.57 0.51
N ILE A 30 -5.18 0.22 -0.04
CA ILE A 30 -5.29 -0.73 -1.14
C ILE A 30 -4.48 -0.25 -2.35
N PHE A 31 -4.57 1.03 -2.71
CA PHE A 31 -3.76 1.60 -3.78
C PHE A 31 -2.24 1.48 -3.51
N PHE A 32 -1.79 1.75 -2.29
CA PHE A 32 -0.39 1.57 -1.91
C PHE A 32 0.05 0.10 -1.84
N ALA A 33 -0.84 -0.83 -1.47
CA ALA A 33 -0.58 -2.27 -1.53
C ALA A 33 -0.36 -2.73 -2.98
N LEU A 34 -1.22 -2.28 -3.90
CA LEU A 34 -1.06 -2.54 -5.34
C LEU A 34 0.27 -2.01 -5.86
N LEU A 35 0.59 -0.74 -5.59
CA LEU A 35 1.84 -0.13 -6.05
C LEU A 35 3.07 -0.85 -5.51
N SER A 36 3.08 -1.17 -4.21
CA SER A 36 4.22 -1.87 -3.60
C SER A 36 4.37 -3.29 -4.13
N ALA A 37 3.28 -4.04 -4.30
CA ALA A 37 3.32 -5.37 -4.88
C ALA A 37 3.83 -5.34 -6.33
N LEU A 38 3.38 -4.38 -7.13
CA LEU A 38 3.85 -4.17 -8.50
C LEU A 38 5.36 -3.88 -8.55
N VAL A 39 5.84 -2.97 -7.69
CA VAL A 39 7.26 -2.66 -7.61
C VAL A 39 8.06 -3.90 -7.22
N CYS A 40 7.66 -4.62 -6.15
CA CYS A 40 8.35 -5.84 -5.72
C CYS A 40 8.31 -6.94 -6.79
N GLY A 41 7.20 -7.09 -7.50
CA GLY A 41 7.03 -8.09 -8.55
C GLY A 41 7.89 -7.79 -9.78
N ILE A 42 7.84 -6.56 -10.31
CA ILE A 42 8.56 -6.18 -11.54
C ILE A 42 10.08 -6.20 -11.34
N THR A 43 10.54 -5.79 -10.16
CA THR A 43 11.98 -5.77 -9.83
C THR A 43 12.51 -7.15 -9.41
N GLY A 44 11.61 -8.13 -9.27
CA GLY A 44 11.91 -9.55 -9.11
C GLY A 44 12.93 -9.84 -7.98
N PRO A 45 14.12 -10.39 -8.29
CA PRO A 45 15.09 -10.85 -7.29
C PRO A 45 15.56 -9.78 -6.30
N ILE A 46 15.53 -8.50 -6.68
CA ILE A 46 16.04 -7.39 -5.84
C ILE A 46 15.29 -7.32 -4.50
N PHE A 47 13.97 -7.56 -4.54
CA PHE A 47 13.09 -7.49 -3.39
C PHE A 47 12.73 -8.87 -2.83
N ALA A 48 13.37 -9.95 -3.27
CA ALA A 48 13.13 -11.28 -2.73
C ALA A 48 13.41 -11.35 -1.22
N GLY A 49 12.58 -12.12 -0.50
CA GLY A 49 12.73 -12.34 0.94
C GLY A 49 12.50 -11.09 1.79
N THR A 50 13.39 -10.83 2.75
CA THR A 50 13.22 -9.78 3.76
C THR A 50 13.18 -8.36 3.19
N ARG A 51 13.83 -8.11 2.05
CA ARG A 51 13.88 -6.79 1.42
C ARG A 51 12.50 -6.31 0.96
N GLY A 52 11.74 -7.18 0.31
CA GLY A 52 10.37 -6.90 -0.09
C GLY A 52 9.45 -6.71 1.11
N VAL A 53 9.66 -7.48 2.19
CA VAL A 53 8.92 -7.29 3.45
C VAL A 53 9.16 -5.91 4.05
N ILE A 54 10.42 -5.50 4.17
CA ILE A 54 10.77 -4.16 4.67
C ILE A 54 10.15 -3.08 3.77
N PHE A 55 10.23 -3.24 2.45
CA PHE A 55 9.66 -2.28 1.52
C PHE A 55 8.13 -2.17 1.62
N GLY A 56 7.41 -3.29 1.67
CA GLY A 56 5.96 -3.29 1.86
C GLY A 56 5.56 -2.61 3.17
N PHE A 57 6.30 -2.84 4.25
CA PHE A 57 6.05 -2.18 5.52
C PHE A 57 6.32 -0.68 5.48
N LEU A 58 7.40 -0.24 4.82
CA LEU A 58 7.69 1.19 4.63
C LEU A 58 6.60 1.88 3.79
N VAL A 59 6.10 1.21 2.75
CA VAL A 59 5.00 1.74 1.93
C VAL A 59 3.69 1.77 2.72
N TYR A 60 3.45 0.80 3.61
CA TYR A 60 2.33 0.83 4.53
C TYR A 60 2.40 2.06 5.45
N ILE A 61 3.55 2.32 6.07
CA ILE A 61 3.77 3.51 6.90
C ILE A 61 3.54 4.78 6.08
N LEU A 62 4.07 4.85 4.86
CA LEU A 62 3.87 5.98 3.95
C LEU A 62 2.37 6.24 3.69
N SER A 63 1.56 5.19 3.52
CA SER A 63 0.12 5.33 3.32
C SER A 63 -0.57 6.01 4.52
N LEU A 64 -0.11 5.75 5.75
CA LEU A 64 -0.63 6.40 6.95
C LEU A 64 -0.30 7.90 6.96
N PHE A 65 0.91 8.27 6.54
CA PHE A 65 1.28 9.68 6.38
C PHE A 65 0.43 10.38 5.32
N VAL A 66 0.15 9.72 4.19
CA VAL A 66 -0.73 10.25 3.14
C VAL A 66 -2.13 10.50 3.68
N ILE A 67 -2.70 9.54 4.41
CA ILE A 67 -4.03 9.65 5.04
C ILE A 67 -4.08 10.86 5.98
N ARG A 68 -3.09 11.01 6.88
CA ARG A 68 -3.10 12.06 7.90
C ARG A 68 -2.76 13.45 7.34
N TYR A 69 -1.75 13.57 6.48
CA TYR A 69 -1.18 14.87 6.10
C TYR A 69 -1.56 15.34 4.69
N ILE A 70 -1.88 14.42 3.77
CA ILE A 70 -2.27 14.77 2.39
C ILE A 70 -3.79 14.85 2.28
N LEU A 71 -4.48 13.81 2.76
CA LEU A 71 -5.95 13.76 2.76
C LEU A 71 -6.58 14.44 3.97
N GLU A 72 -5.78 14.77 4.99
CA GLU A 72 -6.22 15.52 6.17
C GLU A 72 -7.40 14.84 6.88
N ILE A 73 -7.44 13.50 6.85
CA ILE A 73 -8.49 12.74 7.53
C ILE A 73 -8.31 12.91 9.04
N ASP A 74 -9.42 13.24 9.70
CA ASP A 74 -9.43 13.41 11.14
C ASP A 74 -9.40 12.04 11.85
N LEU A 75 -8.48 11.89 12.79
CA LEU A 75 -8.23 10.64 13.51
C LEU A 75 -9.39 10.30 14.45
N GLU A 76 -10.07 11.31 15.00
CA GLU A 76 -11.21 11.10 15.90
C GLU A 76 -12.34 10.38 15.17
N THR A 77 -12.59 10.75 13.91
CA THR A 77 -13.60 10.10 13.05
C THR A 77 -13.28 8.65 12.72
N LEU A 78 -12.00 8.26 12.77
CA LEU A 78 -11.54 6.88 12.57
C LEU A 78 -11.52 6.07 13.87
N GLY A 79 -11.79 6.70 15.02
CA GLY A 79 -11.65 6.12 16.36
C GLY A 79 -10.19 5.98 16.81
N GLY A 80 -9.35 6.94 16.41
CA GLY A 80 -7.98 7.13 16.86
C GLY A 80 -6.89 6.53 15.98
N THR A 81 -5.64 6.82 16.33
CA THR A 81 -4.45 6.35 15.60
C THR A 81 -4.37 4.84 15.52
N GLN A 82 -4.73 4.12 16.59
CA GLN A 82 -4.70 2.66 16.60
C GLN A 82 -5.64 2.08 15.55
N LYS A 83 -6.88 2.56 15.46
CA LYS A 83 -7.83 2.10 14.43
C LYS A 83 -7.39 2.50 13.03
N MET A 84 -6.84 3.70 12.85
CA MET A 84 -6.21 4.06 11.57
C MET A 84 -5.11 3.08 11.19
N ILE A 85 -4.33 2.55 12.13
CA ILE A 85 -3.28 1.56 11.84
C ILE A 85 -3.84 0.16 11.63
N THR A 86 -4.87 -0.28 12.35
CA THR A 86 -5.25 -1.71 12.34
C THR A 86 -6.43 -2.04 11.42
N ASN A 87 -7.37 -1.12 11.20
CA ASN A 87 -8.67 -1.41 10.58
C ASN A 87 -8.56 -2.02 9.16
N SER A 88 -7.51 -1.68 8.42
CA SER A 88 -7.27 -2.13 7.04
C SER A 88 -5.92 -2.80 6.84
N LEU A 89 -5.20 -3.08 7.93
CA LEU A 89 -3.92 -3.78 7.87
C LEU A 89 -4.04 -5.20 7.30
N PRO A 90 -5.00 -6.04 7.72
CA PRO A 90 -5.13 -7.39 7.16
C PRO A 90 -5.41 -7.37 5.66
N SER A 91 -6.32 -6.50 5.20
CA SER A 91 -6.65 -6.37 3.77
C SER A 91 -5.46 -5.86 2.95
N TYR A 92 -4.71 -4.90 3.49
CA TYR A 92 -3.46 -4.44 2.87
C TYR A 92 -2.47 -5.58 2.69
N LEU A 93 -2.16 -6.31 3.78
CA LEU A 93 -1.19 -7.40 3.77
C LEU A 93 -1.61 -8.53 2.85
N MET A 94 -2.89 -8.92 2.90
CA MET A 94 -3.42 -9.99 2.06
C MET A 94 -3.28 -9.65 0.58
N LEU A 95 -3.73 -8.46 0.16
CA LEU A 95 -3.64 -8.04 -1.23
C LEU A 95 -2.18 -7.92 -1.69
N TRP A 96 -1.34 -7.29 -0.87
CA TRP A 96 0.07 -7.08 -1.17
C TRP A 96 0.82 -8.41 -1.33
N VAL A 97 0.68 -9.33 -0.36
CA VAL A 97 1.34 -10.65 -0.41
C VAL A 97 0.83 -11.48 -1.59
N VAL A 98 -0.48 -11.54 -1.82
CA VAL A 98 -1.05 -12.33 -2.92
C VAL A 98 -0.52 -11.83 -4.26
N LEU A 99 -0.62 -10.52 -4.52
CA LEU A 99 -0.15 -9.97 -5.79
C LEU A 99 1.35 -10.09 -5.96
N TRP A 100 2.13 -9.81 -4.91
CA TRP A 100 3.57 -9.95 -4.99
C TRP A 100 3.97 -11.40 -5.29
N THR A 101 3.35 -12.38 -4.62
CA THR A 101 3.62 -13.81 -4.85
C THR A 101 3.23 -14.24 -6.25
N LEU A 102 2.05 -13.83 -6.74
CA LEU A 102 1.60 -14.11 -8.10
C LEU A 102 2.56 -13.54 -9.13
N MET A 103 3.00 -12.29 -8.97
CA MET A 103 3.97 -11.68 -9.89
C MET A 103 5.32 -12.37 -9.82
N TYR A 104 5.78 -12.69 -8.60
CA TYR A 104 7.05 -13.36 -8.40
C TYR A 104 7.10 -14.71 -9.12
N ALA A 105 5.99 -15.47 -9.12
CA ALA A 105 5.88 -16.74 -9.83
C ALA A 105 6.18 -16.63 -11.34
N PHE A 106 5.86 -15.50 -11.98
CA PHE A 106 6.18 -15.25 -13.40
C PHE A 106 7.61 -14.75 -13.64
N THR A 107 8.35 -14.38 -12.58
CA THR A 107 9.72 -13.87 -12.69
C THR A 107 10.79 -14.91 -12.37
N ILE A 108 10.43 -16.08 -11.84
CA ILE A 108 11.38 -17.14 -11.54
C ILE A 108 11.89 -17.74 -12.87
N PRO A 109 13.21 -17.70 -13.14
CA PRO A 109 13.79 -18.33 -14.32
C PRO A 109 13.52 -19.84 -14.31
N PRO A 110 13.17 -20.46 -15.45
CA PRO A 110 12.92 -21.90 -15.55
C PRO A 110 14.08 -22.76 -15.05
N GLU A 111 15.31 -22.25 -15.16
CA GLU A 111 16.54 -22.94 -14.73
C GLU A 111 16.57 -23.25 -13.23
N ILE A 112 15.90 -22.43 -12.40
CA ILE A 112 15.82 -22.65 -10.95
C ILE A 112 14.81 -23.77 -10.64
N LEU A 113 13.77 -23.94 -11.45
CA LEU A 113 12.77 -25.00 -11.27
C LEU A 113 13.32 -26.39 -11.62
N THR A 114 14.35 -26.47 -12.47
CA THR A 114 14.98 -27.74 -12.87
C THR A 114 16.05 -28.27 -11.91
N LEU A 115 16.44 -27.46 -10.91
CA LEU A 115 17.46 -27.81 -9.90
C LEU A 115 16.84 -28.29 -8.56
N LEU A 116 15.51 -28.39 -8.49
CA LEU A 116 14.73 -28.91 -7.36
C LEU A 116 14.17 -30.30 -7.70
#